data_AF-K5DCY8-F1
#
_entry.id   AF-K5DCY8-F1
#
_cell.length_a   1.000
_cell.length_b   1.000
_cell.length_c   1.000
_cell.angle_alpha   90.00
_cell.angle_beta   90.00
_cell.angle_gamma   90.00
#
_symmetry.space_group_name_H-M   'P 1'
#
loop_
_entity.id
_entity.type
_entity.pdbx_description
1 polymer ?
#
loop_
_entity_poly.entity_id
_entity_poly.type
_entity_poly.pdbx_seq_one_letter_code
_entity_poly.pdbx_strand_id
1 'polypeptide(L)'
;MARETHDREDLLLEGVNLPERARLLHRASGREWVIGWRTGGGPAFYDGPDRVYQFNANNQLRRVYLDGSKLAAEGGRLCELGRSEPTNPNSPAGDRTQKVKLVWQPIDSAIQRNVLMQWATTRQQLLAALNLFRERDLPNETSDHMGSNHTNSTQNTQPSAFSWESVGIDALEMLDKTNGWLVSITDNPEIAAQPNA
;
A
#
# COMPACT_ATOMS: atom_id res chain seq x y z
N MET A 1 34.45 -6.54 1.48
CA MET A 1 33.57 -5.80 2.41
C MET A 1 32.97 -4.62 1.65
N ALA A 2 31.83 -4.11 2.11
CA ALA A 2 30.84 -3.27 1.37
C ALA A 2 29.99 -4.08 0.38
N ARG A 3 28.85 -4.60 0.88
CA ARG A 3 27.81 -5.27 0.09
C ARG A 3 26.67 -4.25 -0.02
N GLU A 4 26.87 -3.29 -0.92
CA GLU A 4 26.03 -2.11 -1.05
C GLU A 4 24.76 -2.43 -1.84
N THR A 5 23.65 -2.12 -1.18
CA THR A 5 22.37 -1.68 -1.75
C THR A 5 21.59 -2.72 -2.55
N HIS A 6 20.71 -3.40 -1.81
CA HIS A 6 19.39 -3.89 -2.22
C HIS A 6 19.05 -3.65 -3.69
N ASP A 7 18.99 -4.77 -4.41
CA ASP A 7 18.16 -5.04 -5.59
C ASP A 7 16.65 -4.83 -5.23
N ARG A 8 16.31 -3.63 -4.74
CA ARG A 8 14.96 -3.18 -4.38
C ARG A 8 14.32 -2.71 -5.67
N GLU A 9 13.52 -3.57 -6.29
CA GLU A 9 12.61 -3.20 -7.36
C GLU A 9 11.88 -1.91 -6.98
N ASP A 10 12.09 -0.84 -7.76
CA ASP A 10 11.51 0.47 -7.49
C ASP A 10 10.01 0.40 -7.83
N LEU A 11 9.18 0.15 -6.82
CA LEU A 11 7.73 -0.02 -6.95
C LEU A 11 7.06 1.19 -7.60
N LEU A 12 7.69 2.37 -7.56
CA LEU A 12 7.24 3.57 -8.26
C LEU A 12 7.63 3.58 -9.73
N LEU A 13 8.69 2.89 -10.15
CA LEU A 13 9.09 2.75 -11.57
C LEU A 13 8.44 1.54 -12.25
N GLU A 14 8.30 0.40 -11.55
CA GLU A 14 7.77 -0.85 -12.11
C GLU A 14 6.26 -1.07 -11.91
N GLY A 15 5.58 -0.13 -11.23
CA GLY A 15 4.13 -0.10 -11.05
C GLY A 15 3.31 0.14 -12.33
N VAL A 16 3.59 -0.57 -13.43
CA VAL A 16 2.95 -0.43 -14.76
C VAL A 16 1.42 -0.58 -14.70
N ASN A 17 0.90 -1.31 -13.70
CA ASN A 17 -0.53 -1.47 -13.48
C ASN A 17 -1.22 -0.31 -12.72
N LEU A 18 -0.46 0.70 -12.29
CA LEU A 18 -0.93 1.84 -11.48
C LEU A 18 -0.55 3.15 -12.19
N PRO A 19 -1.34 3.60 -13.20
CA PRO A 19 -1.04 4.82 -13.94
C PRO A 19 -0.97 6.06 -13.05
N GLU A 20 -1.83 6.14 -12.05
CA GLU A 20 -1.86 7.21 -11.04
C GLU A 20 -1.27 6.65 -9.75
N ARG A 21 -0.13 7.14 -9.31
CA ARG A 21 0.53 6.67 -8.08
C ARG A 21 1.30 7.76 -7.38
N ALA A 22 1.44 7.66 -6.08
CA ALA A 22 2.23 8.55 -5.26
C ALA A 22 3.01 7.80 -4.20
N ARG A 23 4.13 8.39 -3.80
CA ARG A 23 4.95 7.96 -2.69
C ARG A 23 5.00 9.02 -1.60
N LEU A 24 4.88 8.57 -0.36
CA LEU A 24 5.20 9.33 0.83
C LEU A 24 6.46 8.71 1.46
N LEU A 25 7.58 9.42 1.42
CA LEU A 25 8.84 9.01 2.02
C LEU A 25 9.07 9.78 3.31
N HIS A 26 9.20 9.07 4.43
CA HIS A 26 9.66 9.66 5.69
C HIS A 26 11.19 9.70 5.72
N ARG A 27 11.77 10.90 5.62
CA ARG A 27 13.22 11.07 5.45
C ARG A 27 14.03 10.60 6.65
N ALA A 28 13.49 10.74 7.85
CA ALA A 28 14.21 10.38 9.08
C ALA A 28 14.30 8.87 9.32
N SER A 29 13.25 8.11 8.98
CA SER A 29 13.24 6.65 9.16
C SER A 29 13.53 5.86 7.89
N GLY A 30 13.53 6.52 6.72
CA GLY A 30 13.60 5.85 5.42
C GLY A 30 12.40 4.94 5.12
N ARG A 31 11.27 5.14 5.82
CA ARG A 31 10.04 4.37 5.58
C ARG A 31 9.28 5.04 4.44
N GLU A 32 8.85 4.24 3.48
CA GLU A 32 8.10 4.71 2.32
C GLU A 32 6.75 4.03 2.23
N TRP A 33 5.76 4.82 1.83
CA TRP A 33 4.43 4.34 1.49
C TRP A 33 4.16 4.68 0.05
N VAL A 34 3.76 3.69 -0.74
CA VAL A 34 3.35 3.89 -2.12
C VAL A 34 1.86 3.57 -2.23
N ILE A 35 1.10 4.50 -2.80
CA ILE A 35 -0.30 4.27 -3.11
C ILE A 35 -0.55 4.56 -4.58
N GLY A 36 -1.36 3.73 -5.24
CA GLY A 36 -1.74 3.96 -6.62
C GLY A 36 -3.13 3.45 -6.95
N TRP A 37 -3.69 3.99 -8.02
CA TRP A 37 -4.99 3.62 -8.55
C TRP A 37 -4.81 2.92 -9.89
N ARG A 38 -5.61 1.89 -10.11
CA ARG A 38 -5.68 1.15 -11.38
C ARG A 38 -6.78 1.77 -12.23
N THR A 39 -6.59 1.82 -13.55
CA THR A 39 -7.66 2.23 -14.47
C THR A 39 -8.87 1.31 -14.31
N GLY A 40 -10.01 1.87 -13.89
CA GLY A 40 -11.25 1.11 -13.69
C GLY A 40 -11.22 0.11 -12.52
N GLY A 41 -10.24 0.20 -11.63
CA GLY A 41 -10.10 -0.67 -10.46
C GLY A 41 -9.96 0.10 -9.16
N GLY A 42 -9.70 -0.64 -8.08
CA GLY A 42 -9.44 -0.05 -6.77
C GLY A 42 -7.98 0.36 -6.56
N PRO A 43 -7.72 1.07 -5.45
CA PRO A 43 -6.38 1.44 -5.05
C PRO A 43 -5.56 0.22 -4.61
N ALA A 44 -4.25 0.32 -4.80
CA ALA A 44 -3.25 -0.56 -4.26
C ALA A 44 -2.33 0.26 -3.37
N PHE A 45 -2.04 -0.28 -2.21
CA PHE A 45 -1.26 0.35 -1.18
C PHE A 45 -0.08 -0.54 -0.80
N TYR A 46 1.09 0.05 -0.61
CA TYR A 46 2.35 -0.60 -0.32
C TYR A 46 2.99 0.11 0.88
N ASP A 47 3.31 -0.65 1.94
CA ASP A 47 4.06 -0.19 3.10
C ASP A 47 5.43 -0.87 3.07
N GLY A 48 6.41 -0.18 2.45
CA GLY A 48 7.70 -0.76 2.13
C GLY A 48 7.60 -1.98 1.20
N PRO A 49 8.59 -2.91 1.26
CA PRO A 49 8.66 -4.05 0.34
C PRO A 49 7.81 -5.25 0.77
N ASP A 50 7.51 -5.39 2.07
CA ASP A 50 6.92 -6.63 2.61
C ASP A 50 5.38 -6.61 2.69
N ARG A 51 4.76 -5.43 2.55
CA ARG A 51 3.34 -5.25 2.84
C ARG A 51 2.61 -4.59 1.70
N VAL A 52 1.63 -5.29 1.15
CA VAL A 52 0.81 -4.81 0.03
C VAL A 52 -0.65 -5.10 0.33
N TYR A 53 -1.50 -4.11 0.16
CA TYR A 53 -2.95 -4.21 0.30
C TYR A 53 -3.60 -3.71 -0.98
N GLN A 54 -4.36 -4.58 -1.65
CA GLN A 54 -5.05 -4.22 -2.89
C GLN A 54 -6.55 -4.30 -2.68
N PHE A 55 -7.21 -3.24 -3.12
CA PHE A 55 -8.65 -3.09 -3.07
C PHE A 55 -9.25 -3.16 -4.48
N ASN A 56 -10.53 -3.49 -4.55
CA ASN A 56 -11.34 -3.34 -5.77
C ASN A 56 -11.99 -1.93 -5.82
N ALA A 57 -12.71 -1.63 -6.89
CA ALA A 57 -13.38 -0.35 -7.06
C ALA A 57 -14.45 -0.07 -5.98
N ASN A 58 -14.93 -1.11 -5.30
CA ASN A 58 -15.89 -1.04 -4.20
C ASN A 58 -15.21 -0.93 -2.82
N ASN A 59 -13.90 -0.63 -2.76
CA ASN A 59 -13.14 -0.54 -1.51
C ASN A 59 -13.08 -1.85 -0.70
N GLN A 60 -13.29 -2.99 -1.37
CA GLN A 60 -13.20 -4.30 -0.74
C GLN A 60 -11.78 -4.85 -0.90
N LEU A 61 -11.26 -5.43 0.17
CA LEU A 61 -9.94 -6.04 0.21
C LEU A 61 -9.94 -7.29 -0.68
N ARG A 62 -9.16 -7.28 -1.76
CA ARG A 62 -9.10 -8.39 -2.72
C ARG A 62 -7.81 -9.18 -2.65
N ARG A 63 -6.68 -8.56 -2.29
CA ARG A 63 -5.38 -9.22 -2.22
C ARG A 63 -4.53 -8.55 -1.15
N VAL A 64 -3.81 -9.36 -0.40
CA VAL A 64 -2.84 -8.92 0.60
C VAL A 64 -1.55 -9.68 0.41
N TYR A 65 -0.44 -8.97 0.51
CA TYR A 65 0.87 -9.55 0.73
C TYR A 65 1.36 -9.08 2.08
N LEU A 66 1.63 -10.01 2.99
CA LEU A 66 2.07 -9.68 4.35
C LEU A 66 3.03 -10.77 4.82
N ASP A 67 4.23 -10.38 5.24
CA ASP A 67 5.24 -11.29 5.83
C ASP A 67 5.56 -12.50 4.93
N GLY A 68 5.59 -12.29 3.62
CA GLY A 68 5.82 -13.35 2.63
C GLY A 68 4.57 -14.15 2.22
N SER A 69 3.47 -14.06 2.97
CA SER A 69 2.20 -14.70 2.64
C SER A 69 1.42 -13.91 1.59
N LYS A 70 1.04 -14.59 0.51
CA LYS A 70 0.20 -14.03 -0.55
C LYS A 70 -1.25 -14.51 -0.39
N LEU A 71 -2.09 -13.60 0.05
CA LEU A 71 -3.50 -13.81 0.31
C LEU A 71 -4.32 -13.17 -0.82
N ALA A 72 -5.41 -13.82 -1.21
CA ALA A 72 -6.44 -13.20 -2.02
C ALA A 72 -7.83 -13.54 -1.51
N ALA A 73 -8.75 -12.65 -1.81
CA ALA A 73 -10.14 -12.78 -1.44
C ALA A 73 -10.82 -13.79 -2.37
N GLU A 74 -11.46 -14.81 -1.80
CA GLU A 74 -12.22 -15.83 -2.52
C GLU A 74 -13.46 -16.16 -1.68
N GLY A 75 -14.65 -16.00 -2.26
CA GLY A 75 -15.92 -16.24 -1.56
C GLY A 75 -16.13 -15.36 -0.32
N GLY A 76 -15.54 -14.16 -0.28
CA GLY A 76 -15.67 -13.22 0.85
C GLY A 76 -14.76 -13.54 2.04
N ARG A 77 -13.74 -14.38 1.84
CA ARG A 77 -12.71 -14.71 2.83
C ARG A 77 -11.33 -14.59 2.22
N LEU A 78 -10.31 -14.35 3.05
CA LEU A 78 -8.93 -14.39 2.57
C LEU A 78 -8.48 -15.85 2.48
N CYS A 79 -7.96 -16.21 1.32
CA CYS A 79 -7.38 -17.51 1.05
C CYS A 79 -5.91 -17.30 0.67
N GLU A 80 -5.04 -18.14 1.21
CA GLU A 80 -3.63 -18.15 0.83
C GLU A 80 -3.46 -18.94 -0.47
N LEU A 81 -2.61 -18.41 -1.35
CA LEU A 81 -2.23 -19.10 -2.58
C LEU A 81 -1.13 -20.13 -2.26
N GLY A 82 -1.54 -21.32 -1.85
CA GLY A 82 -0.65 -22.43 -1.56
C GLY A 82 -0.19 -23.16 -2.83
N ARG A 83 1.07 -23.60 -2.85
CA ARG A 83 1.51 -24.66 -3.76
C ARG A 83 1.03 -25.98 -3.18
N SER A 84 0.17 -26.69 -3.91
CA SER A 84 -0.18 -28.07 -3.53
C SER A 84 1.11 -28.89 -3.47
N GLU A 85 1.44 -29.46 -2.32
CA GLU A 85 2.49 -30.48 -2.26
C GLU A 85 2.10 -31.65 -3.19
N PRO A 86 3.06 -32.27 -3.88
CA PRO A 86 2.79 -33.41 -4.72
C PRO A 86 2.22 -34.53 -3.85
N THR A 87 0.91 -34.73 -3.94
CA THR A 87 0.22 -35.89 -3.36
C THR A 87 0.61 -37.12 -4.17
N ASN A 88 1.83 -37.64 -3.97
CA ASN A 88 2.11 -39.07 -4.06
C ASN A 88 3.55 -39.38 -3.56
N PRO A 89 3.74 -39.96 -2.37
CA PRO A 89 5.03 -40.52 -1.98
C PRO A 89 5.40 -41.80 -2.76
N ASN A 90 4.52 -42.32 -3.63
CA ASN A 90 4.70 -43.57 -4.36
C ASN A 90 4.61 -43.43 -5.91
N SER A 91 4.71 -42.22 -6.46
CA SER A 91 4.77 -42.07 -7.92
C SER A 91 6.18 -42.38 -8.44
N PRO A 92 6.35 -43.32 -9.40
CA PRO A 92 7.65 -43.63 -9.97
C PRO A 92 8.24 -42.39 -10.63
N ALA A 93 9.52 -42.14 -10.35
CA ALA A 93 10.30 -41.02 -10.84
C ALA A 93 10.19 -40.90 -12.37
N GLY A 94 9.39 -39.95 -12.86
CA GLY A 94 9.21 -39.80 -14.31
C GLY A 94 8.36 -38.62 -14.77
N ASP A 95 7.41 -38.13 -13.98
CA ASP A 95 6.52 -37.06 -14.45
C ASP A 95 7.04 -35.66 -14.06
N ARG A 96 8.01 -35.15 -14.83
CA ARG A 96 8.52 -33.77 -14.73
C ARG A 96 7.50 -32.70 -15.18
N THR A 97 6.27 -33.09 -15.47
CA THR A 97 5.17 -32.22 -15.92
C THR A 97 4.10 -32.00 -14.86
N GLN A 98 4.41 -32.28 -13.59
CA GLN A 98 3.49 -32.05 -12.47
C GLN A 98 3.18 -30.55 -12.34
N LYS A 99 2.09 -30.15 -13.01
CA LYS A 99 1.56 -28.78 -12.98
C LYS A 99 1.27 -28.45 -11.53
N VAL A 100 2.06 -27.53 -10.97
CA VAL A 100 1.79 -26.91 -9.68
C VAL A 100 0.36 -26.36 -9.74
N LYS A 101 -0.57 -27.08 -9.12
CA LYS A 101 -1.95 -26.62 -9.00
C LYS A 101 -1.96 -25.64 -7.84
N LEU A 102 -2.10 -24.36 -8.18
CA LEU A 102 -2.35 -23.31 -7.20
C LEU A 102 -3.73 -23.58 -6.60
N VAL A 103 -3.77 -23.81 -5.29
CA VAL A 103 -5.02 -24.08 -4.56
C VAL A 103 -5.22 -22.98 -3.55
N TRP A 104 -6.40 -22.37 -3.57
CA TRP A 104 -6.84 -21.42 -2.56
C TRP A 104 -7.16 -22.17 -1.28
N GLN A 105 -6.35 -21.98 -0.24
CA GLN A 105 -6.62 -22.54 1.08
C GLN A 105 -7.17 -21.42 1.97
N PRO A 106 -8.35 -21.59 2.60
CA PRO A 106 -8.86 -20.60 3.53
C PRO A 106 -7.87 -20.45 4.68
N ILE A 107 -7.50 -19.22 5.01
CA ILE A 107 -6.60 -18.98 6.13
C ILE A 107 -7.34 -19.12 7.45
N ASP A 108 -6.58 -19.41 8.50
CA ASP A 108 -7.12 -19.43 9.85
C ASP A 108 -7.71 -18.06 10.22
N SER A 109 -8.79 -18.06 10.99
CA SER A 109 -9.49 -16.84 11.41
C SER A 109 -8.58 -15.90 12.21
N ALA A 110 -7.59 -16.44 12.94
CA ALA A 110 -6.58 -15.65 13.64
C ALA A 110 -5.64 -14.93 12.67
N ILE A 111 -5.23 -15.59 11.57
CA ILE A 111 -4.40 -14.98 10.52
C ILE A 111 -5.20 -13.86 9.83
N GLN A 112 -6.45 -14.13 9.46
CA GLN A 112 -7.32 -13.12 8.87
C GLN A 112 -7.48 -11.90 9.80
N ARG A 113 -7.71 -12.14 11.10
CA ARG A 113 -7.81 -11.06 12.08
C ARG A 113 -6.50 -10.28 12.21
N ASN A 114 -5.35 -10.95 12.20
CA ASN A 114 -4.05 -10.30 12.22
C ASN A 114 -3.85 -9.39 11.00
N VAL A 115 -4.18 -9.88 9.79
CA VAL A 115 -4.12 -9.10 8.55
C VAL A 115 -4.95 -7.83 8.66
N LEU A 116 -6.18 -7.94 9.17
CA LEU A 116 -7.08 -6.79 9.34
C LEU A 116 -6.57 -5.81 10.40
N MET A 117 -6.02 -6.29 11.51
CA MET A 117 -5.40 -5.42 12.52
C MET A 117 -4.16 -4.70 11.98
N GLN A 118 -3.33 -5.38 11.19
CA GLN A 118 -2.16 -4.78 10.53
C GLN A 118 -2.60 -3.72 9.51
N TRP A 119 -3.67 -3.98 8.75
CA TRP A 119 -4.27 -2.98 7.87
C TRP A 119 -4.73 -1.75 8.65
N ALA A 120 -5.52 -1.91 9.70
CA ALA A 120 -6.00 -0.80 10.52
C ALA A 120 -4.84 0.05 11.07
N THR A 121 -3.81 -0.60 11.59
CA THR A 121 -2.61 0.07 12.10
C THR A 121 -1.91 0.85 10.99
N THR A 122 -1.75 0.24 9.81
CA THR A 122 -1.04 0.84 8.68
C THR A 122 -1.82 2.03 8.09
N ARG A 123 -3.14 1.90 7.96
CA ARG A 123 -4.05 2.98 7.55
C ARG A 123 -3.92 4.18 8.49
N GLN A 124 -3.97 3.95 9.80
CA GLN A 124 -3.84 5.02 10.79
C GLN A 124 -2.47 5.70 10.73
N GLN A 125 -1.39 4.92 10.58
CA GLN A 125 -0.04 5.46 10.43
C GLN A 125 0.10 6.34 9.18
N LEU A 126 -0.44 5.88 8.05
CA LEU A 126 -0.41 6.65 6.81
C LEU A 126 -1.25 7.93 6.91
N LEU A 127 -2.48 7.83 7.44
CA LEU A 127 -3.34 9.00 7.62
C LEU A 127 -2.67 10.05 8.52
N ALA A 128 -2.06 9.62 9.62
CA ALA A 128 -1.29 10.50 10.49
C ALA A 128 -0.09 11.12 9.76
N ALA A 129 0.66 10.33 8.98
CA ALA A 129 1.79 10.82 8.21
C ALA A 129 1.38 11.85 7.14
N LEU A 130 0.25 11.63 6.45
CA LEU A 130 -0.28 12.58 5.47
C LEU A 130 -0.77 13.87 6.13
N ASN A 131 -1.42 13.79 7.29
CA ASN A 131 -1.80 14.98 8.06
C ASN A 131 -0.56 15.78 8.50
N LEU A 132 0.47 15.10 9.04
CA LEU A 132 1.72 15.75 9.41
C LEU A 132 2.41 16.40 8.20
N PHE A 133 2.44 15.74 7.04
CA PHE A 133 2.94 16.32 5.80
C PHE A 133 2.12 17.57 5.42
N ARG A 134 0.79 17.52 5.48
CA ARG A 134 -0.08 18.68 5.20
C ARG A 134 0.15 19.84 6.15
N GLU A 135 0.37 19.57 7.43
CA GLU A 135 0.54 20.60 8.46
C GLU A 135 1.94 21.23 8.45
N ARG A 136 2.97 20.46 8.07
CA ARG A 136 4.37 20.87 8.23
C ARG A 136 5.12 21.14 6.95
N ASP A 137 4.81 20.37 5.90
CA ASP A 137 5.66 20.21 4.72
C ASP A 137 4.97 20.65 3.42
N LEU A 138 3.64 20.73 3.42
CA LEU A 138 2.90 21.32 2.31
C LEU A 138 3.19 22.83 2.30
N PRO A 139 3.59 23.41 1.16
CA PRO A 139 3.79 24.85 1.07
C PRO A 139 2.48 25.56 1.45
N ASN A 140 2.52 26.35 2.51
CA ASN A 140 1.41 27.21 2.91
C ASN A 140 1.22 28.26 1.82
N GLU A 141 0.39 27.99 0.82
CA GLU A 141 -0.06 29.01 -0.12
C GLU A 141 -1.11 29.89 0.58
N THR A 142 -0.64 30.76 1.47
CA THR A 142 -1.38 31.90 2.05
C THR A 142 -0.31 32.75 2.76
N SER A 143 0.00 33.99 2.38
CA SER A 143 -0.83 35.02 1.78
C SER A 143 0.06 36.03 1.05
N ASP A 144 -0.13 36.20 -0.26
CA ASP A 144 0.26 37.44 -0.96
C ASP A 144 -1.01 38.16 -1.36
N HIS A 145 -1.70 38.76 -0.38
CA HIS A 145 -2.66 39.83 -0.59
C HIS A 145 -2.66 40.75 0.64
N MET A 146 -1.90 41.83 0.50
CA MET A 146 -1.98 43.14 1.18
C MET A 146 -2.39 43.19 2.66
N GLY A 147 -1.47 43.63 3.51
CA GLY A 147 -1.82 44.28 4.78
C GLY A 147 -0.76 44.14 5.86
N SER A 148 0.08 45.15 5.98
CA SER A 148 1.05 45.38 7.05
C SER A 148 0.57 44.94 8.43
N ASN A 149 1.31 44.04 9.09
CA ASN A 149 1.80 44.25 10.45
C ASN A 149 2.83 43.19 10.84
N HIS A 150 3.91 43.68 11.46
CA HIS A 150 5.01 42.91 12.01
C HIS A 150 4.51 41.89 13.05
N THR A 151 4.78 40.61 12.81
CA THR A 151 5.15 39.65 13.84
C THR A 151 6.22 38.73 13.28
N ASN A 152 7.38 38.66 13.93
CA ASN A 152 8.45 37.71 13.63
C ASN A 152 7.93 36.27 13.79
N SER A 153 7.38 35.70 12.72
CA SER A 153 7.20 34.26 12.62
C SER A 153 8.56 33.69 12.26
N THR A 154 9.21 33.09 13.25
CA THR A 154 10.39 32.25 13.03
C THR A 154 10.02 31.21 11.98
N GLN A 155 10.44 31.44 10.72
CA GLN A 155 10.33 30.44 9.68
C GLN A 155 11.06 29.22 10.21
N ASN A 156 10.29 28.20 10.55
CA ASN A 156 10.78 26.96 11.10
C ASN A 156 11.65 26.31 10.01
N THR A 157 12.96 26.53 10.06
CA THR A 157 13.96 25.94 9.17
C THR A 157 14.14 24.44 9.45
N GLN A 158 13.07 23.74 9.80
CA GLN A 158 13.10 22.30 9.93
C GLN A 158 13.08 21.71 8.52
N PRO A 159 14.05 20.85 8.17
CA PRO A 159 14.02 20.15 6.89
C PRO A 159 12.76 19.29 6.84
N SER A 160 12.16 19.20 5.65
CA SER A 160 10.90 18.51 5.50
C SER A 160 10.99 17.07 5.99
N ALA A 161 10.10 16.70 6.91
CA ALA A 161 10.14 15.38 7.53
C ALA A 161 9.67 14.31 6.52
N PHE A 162 8.74 14.70 5.67
CA PHE A 162 8.18 13.85 4.63
C PHE A 162 8.46 14.43 3.23
N SER A 163 8.58 13.54 2.25
CA SER A 163 8.66 13.86 0.83
C SER A 163 7.46 13.22 0.15
N TRP A 164 6.68 14.00 -0.59
CA TRP A 164 5.53 13.51 -1.34
C TRP A 164 5.76 13.70 -2.84
N GLU A 165 5.64 12.62 -3.60
CA GLU A 165 5.87 12.63 -5.04
C GLU A 165 4.80 11.80 -5.73
N SER A 166 4.26 12.28 -6.85
CA SER A 166 3.23 11.59 -7.63
C SER A 166 3.66 11.39 -9.08
N VAL A 167 3.03 10.43 -9.74
CA VAL A 167 3.19 10.07 -11.15
C VAL A 167 1.81 9.89 -11.77
N GLY A 168 1.59 10.48 -12.94
CA GLY A 168 0.35 10.37 -13.71
C GLY A 168 -0.83 11.20 -13.19
N ILE A 169 -0.66 11.89 -12.07
CA ILE A 169 -1.63 12.79 -11.43
C ILE A 169 -0.88 13.89 -10.67
N ASP A 170 -1.47 15.07 -10.56
CA ASP A 170 -0.91 16.16 -9.76
C ASP A 170 -0.69 15.73 -8.29
N ALA A 171 0.38 16.22 -7.67
CA ALA A 171 0.76 15.79 -6.33
C ALA A 171 -0.27 16.20 -5.28
N LEU A 172 -0.84 17.40 -5.37
CA LEU A 172 -1.86 17.87 -4.43
C LEU A 172 -3.19 17.17 -4.68
N GLU A 173 -3.57 16.98 -5.95
CA GLU A 173 -4.77 16.23 -6.31
C GLU A 173 -4.70 14.78 -5.80
N MET A 174 -3.55 14.13 -5.97
CA MET A 174 -3.31 12.78 -5.50
C MET A 174 -3.29 12.69 -3.97
N LEU A 175 -2.80 13.72 -3.30
CA LEU A 175 -2.82 13.83 -1.84
C LEU A 175 -4.26 13.89 -1.33
N ASP A 176 -5.10 14.73 -1.93
CA ASP A 176 -6.51 14.86 -1.56
C ASP A 176 -7.28 13.57 -1.85
N LYS A 177 -7.09 12.99 -3.04
CA LYS A 177 -7.65 11.69 -3.44
C LYS A 177 -7.28 10.58 -2.45
N THR A 178 -6.01 10.53 -2.06
CA THR A 178 -5.51 9.55 -1.07
C THR A 178 -6.13 9.78 0.30
N ASN A 179 -6.12 11.02 0.79
CA ASN A 179 -6.65 11.36 2.10
C ASN A 179 -8.17 11.09 2.18
N GLY A 180 -8.93 11.53 1.17
CA GLY A 180 -10.37 11.28 1.08
C GLY A 180 -10.69 9.79 1.03
N TRP A 181 -9.93 9.00 0.28
CA TRP A 181 -10.08 7.55 0.26
C TRP A 181 -9.76 6.90 1.61
N LEU A 182 -8.67 7.30 2.28
CA LEU A 182 -8.28 6.77 3.60
C LEU A 182 -9.31 7.07 4.68
N VAL A 183 -9.98 8.21 4.61
CA VAL A 183 -11.09 8.55 5.51
C VAL A 183 -12.33 7.70 5.21
N SER A 184 -12.59 7.40 3.93
CA SER A 184 -13.74 6.60 3.49
C SER A 184 -13.60 5.10 3.78
N ILE A 185 -12.40 4.53 3.63
CA ILE A 185 -12.14 3.11 3.89
C ILE A 185 -12.18 2.82 5.39
N THR A 186 -12.78 1.70 5.80
CA THR A 186 -12.86 1.28 7.20
C THR A 186 -11.61 0.54 7.68
N ASP A 187 -11.40 0.48 8.99
CA ASP A 187 -10.35 -0.34 9.62
C ASP A 187 -10.56 -1.85 9.41
N ASN A 188 -11.81 -2.26 9.18
CA ASN A 188 -12.17 -3.63 8.83
C ASN A 188 -12.86 -3.66 7.46
N PRO A 189 -12.11 -3.55 6.36
CA PRO A 189 -12.68 -3.54 5.02
C PRO A 189 -13.36 -4.88 4.72
N GLU A 190 -14.47 -4.83 3.98
CA GLU A 190 -15.10 -6.04 3.47
C GLU A 190 -14.14 -6.79 2.55
N ILE A 191 -14.15 -8.12 2.64
CA ILE A 191 -13.32 -8.96 1.77
C ILE A 191 -14.09 -9.24 0.49
N ALA A 192 -13.45 -9.01 -0.66
CA ALA A 192 -14.11 -9.19 -1.95
C ALA A 192 -14.59 -10.64 -2.16
N ALA A 193 -15.68 -10.81 -2.89
CA ALA A 193 -16.17 -12.16 -3.23
C ALA A 193 -15.25 -12.89 -4.21
N GLN A 194 -14.47 -12.15 -5.01
CA GLN A 194 -13.60 -12.70 -6.04
C GLN A 194 -12.23 -12.00 -6.03
N PRO A 195 -11.14 -12.73 -6.36
CA PRO A 195 -9.79 -12.18 -6.31
C PRO A 195 -9.45 -11.23 -7.47
N ASN A 196 -10.34 -11.14 -8.47
CA ASN A 196 -10.18 -10.37 -9.72
C ASN A 196 -11.32 -9.36 -9.97
N ALA A 197 -12.24 -9.18 -9.03
CA ALA A 197 -13.32 -8.18 -9.15
C ALA A 197 -12.80 -6.74 -9.09
#